data_AF-A0A367ZMW5-F1
#
_entry.id   AF-A0A367ZMW5-F1
#
_cell.length_a   1.000
_cell.length_b   1.000
_cell.length_c   1.000
_cell.angle_alpha   90.00
_cell.angle_beta   90.00
_cell.angle_gamma   90.00
#
_symmetry.space_group_name_H-M   'P 1'
#
loop_
_entity.id
_entity.type
_entity.pdbx_description
1 polymer ?
#
loop_
_entity_poly.entity_id
_entity_poly.type
_entity_poly.pdbx_seq_one_letter_code
_entity_poly.pdbx_strand_id
1 'polypeptide(L)'
;MEKASFDDIVRNLLVYLKGQVPSLQSKTSREDLIRQIQSIVYMLRTSIIQLEGAAFSDPRNTPEYKNLIQEFEGLKRTNQRLEESLFLEMNKTQRLAAELEKLQAAKAQAPAAAAAPIREVKIERSPEDQARIAELEALVKDLRAQLQQRPTTEGTGFPLEEKLRLEADLQAASTQVFALRKDLEAREQEIAELKNLLRAAALENQTEKENNRLLAVKLEQAKTQISTMEFQLGQAINKPLPSRPEDLATIRELREEITRLQALLNARPTQEVFNNMQAAAEAKIAFLEQSLVEWQKKAKERSALLEQAPEQIEALKREKMQLEQRIIDMEATVRRLTASREKALKEAAARSPALRSEEYVFFFEVLSAIANRLNKSPENKDIRQKAEEAIAILERSHAIQGIPTVGTPYDEKLHKVVRSFHTTLVEDNTIVHEVSRGFKTAEHVIQRAIVWIAKSRFRCTECATIGRPQDYFCHKCGMELCAPDGTTKKKLAPLPATLDLCLPLIDQCLTQRRLQEANDLLNYLAKEHPDHPAVQKRRAILTQMSAAPLPTAPVPQMPPVGSPSLTT
;
A
#
# COMPACT_ATOMS: atom_id res chain seq x y z
N MET A 1 -47.23 25.77 20.99
CA MET A 1 -46.81 24.63 21.84
C MET A 1 -45.50 24.13 21.28
N GLU A 2 -44.44 24.13 22.08
CA GLU A 2 -43.20 23.43 21.73
C GLU A 2 -43.49 21.93 21.73
N LYS A 3 -42.92 21.19 20.76
CA LYS A 3 -43.01 19.74 20.78
C LYS A 3 -42.00 19.23 21.80
N ALA A 4 -42.49 18.74 22.94
CA ALA A 4 -41.65 18.05 23.92
C ALA A 4 -40.86 16.93 23.23
N SER A 5 -39.58 16.78 23.59
CA SER A 5 -38.75 15.72 22.99
C SER A 5 -39.27 14.35 23.40
N PHE A 6 -38.96 13.33 22.60
CA PHE A 6 -39.30 11.93 22.93
C PHE A 6 -38.81 11.55 24.33
N ASP A 7 -37.57 11.94 24.66
CA ASP A 7 -36.95 11.67 25.96
C ASP A 7 -37.63 12.41 27.12
N ASP A 8 -38.11 13.64 26.92
CA ASP A 8 -38.84 14.37 27.97
C ASP A 8 -40.23 13.77 28.21
N ILE A 9 -40.91 13.28 27.17
CA ILE A 9 -42.20 12.58 27.31
C ILE A 9 -41.99 11.27 28.06
N VAL A 10 -40.97 10.47 27.71
CA VAL A 10 -40.61 9.24 28.43
C VAL A 10 -40.22 9.55 29.88
N ARG A 11 -39.37 10.56 30.13
CA ARG A 11 -38.92 10.95 31.47
C ARG A 11 -40.10 11.35 32.37
N ASN A 12 -40.99 12.21 31.87
CA ASN A 12 -42.16 12.65 32.63
C ASN A 12 -43.13 11.49 32.93
N LEU A 13 -43.35 10.58 31.97
CA LEU A 13 -44.17 9.39 32.18
C LEU A 13 -43.54 8.46 33.25
N LEU A 14 -42.24 8.22 33.20
CA LEU A 14 -41.53 7.40 34.20
C LEU A 14 -41.56 8.02 35.61
N VAL A 15 -41.41 9.34 35.74
CA VAL A 15 -41.55 10.04 37.02
C VAL A 15 -42.97 9.92 37.57
N TYR A 16 -43.99 10.13 36.73
CA TYR A 16 -45.40 9.98 37.12
C TYR A 16 -45.70 8.54 37.59
N LEU A 17 -45.34 7.52 36.80
CA LEU A 17 -45.55 6.11 37.16
C LEU A 17 -44.81 5.73 38.45
N LYS A 18 -43.59 6.23 38.67
CA LYS A 18 -42.81 5.97 39.88
C LYS A 18 -43.49 6.47 41.17
N GLY A 19 -44.30 7.54 41.10
CA GLY A 19 -45.13 8.01 42.22
C GLY A 19 -46.49 7.30 42.34
N GLN A 20 -47.10 6.95 41.20
CA GLN A 20 -48.47 6.41 41.17
C GLN A 20 -48.53 4.90 41.41
N VAL A 21 -47.54 4.11 40.95
CA VAL A 21 -47.55 2.64 41.12
C VAL A 21 -47.42 2.23 42.60
N PRO A 22 -46.52 2.79 43.43
CA PRO A 22 -46.46 2.45 44.85
C PRO A 22 -47.73 2.84 45.62
N SER A 23 -48.36 3.98 45.27
CA SER A 23 -49.56 4.46 45.97
C SER A 23 -50.84 3.67 45.67
N LEU A 24 -50.83 2.78 44.66
CA LEU A 24 -51.84 1.72 44.50
C LEU A 24 -51.77 0.71 45.66
N GLN A 25 -50.58 0.38 46.18
CA GLN A 25 -50.42 -0.60 47.26
C GLN A 25 -50.93 -0.07 48.62
N SER A 26 -50.93 1.26 48.81
CA SER A 26 -51.40 1.90 50.04
C SER A 26 -52.92 2.10 50.14
N LYS A 27 -53.71 1.69 49.13
CA LYS A 27 -55.16 1.93 49.09
C LYS A 27 -55.98 0.68 49.42
N THR A 28 -56.78 0.78 50.47
CA THR A 28 -57.73 -0.25 50.92
C THR A 28 -59.11 -0.12 50.29
N SER A 29 -59.48 1.07 49.80
CA SER A 29 -60.77 1.35 49.13
C SER A 29 -60.75 0.88 47.67
N ARG A 30 -61.72 0.02 47.31
CA ARG A 30 -61.91 -0.48 45.93
C ARG A 30 -62.20 0.66 44.94
N GLU A 31 -62.94 1.69 45.36
CA GLU A 31 -63.30 2.81 44.48
C GLU A 31 -62.10 3.72 44.21
N ASP A 32 -61.27 3.98 45.23
CA ASP A 32 -60.08 4.83 45.08
C ASP A 32 -58.92 4.14 44.36
N LEU A 33 -58.89 2.80 44.39
CA LEU A 33 -58.08 1.97 43.49
C LEU A 33 -58.55 2.12 42.04
N ILE A 34 -59.84 1.93 41.76
CA ILE A 34 -60.41 2.05 40.41
C ILE A 34 -60.16 3.45 39.82
N ARG A 35 -60.41 4.51 40.58
CA ARG A 35 -60.15 5.90 40.16
C ARG A 35 -58.67 6.16 39.85
N GLN A 36 -57.74 5.59 40.62
CA GLN A 36 -56.31 5.77 40.37
C GLN A 36 -55.82 4.94 39.17
N ILE A 37 -56.31 3.71 39.00
CA ILE A 37 -56.03 2.91 37.80
C ILE A 37 -56.54 3.62 36.55
N GLN A 38 -57.74 4.23 36.60
CA GLN A 38 -58.27 5.05 35.51
C GLN A 38 -57.39 6.28 35.22
N SER A 39 -56.90 6.97 36.24
CA SER A 39 -55.97 8.11 36.07
C SER A 39 -54.64 7.68 35.43
N ILE A 40 -54.07 6.57 35.86
CA ILE A 40 -52.84 5.99 35.30
C ILE A 40 -53.05 5.58 33.83
N VAL A 41 -54.15 4.90 33.52
CA VAL A 41 -54.50 4.47 32.15
C VAL A 41 -54.75 5.69 31.23
N TYR A 42 -55.35 6.76 31.75
CA TYR A 42 -55.53 8.01 31.00
C TYR A 42 -54.17 8.64 30.67
N MET A 43 -53.30 8.83 31.66
CA MET A 43 -51.95 9.38 31.44
C MET A 43 -51.09 8.52 30.50
N LEU A 44 -51.13 7.20 30.63
CA LEU A 44 -50.47 6.27 29.70
C LEU A 44 -50.93 6.49 28.26
N ARG A 45 -52.26 6.59 28.02
CA ARG A 45 -52.80 6.86 26.68
C ARG A 45 -52.38 8.23 26.15
N THR A 46 -52.43 9.28 26.97
CA THR A 46 -52.00 10.63 26.57
C THR A 46 -50.51 10.66 26.20
N SER A 47 -49.65 10.02 26.99
CA SER A 47 -48.21 9.95 26.69
C SER A 47 -47.90 9.06 25.47
N ILE A 48 -48.64 7.96 25.23
CA ILE A 48 -48.49 7.16 24.01
C ILE A 48 -48.79 8.01 22.76
N ILE A 49 -49.90 8.76 22.74
CA ILE A 49 -50.25 9.66 21.62
C ILE A 49 -49.17 10.75 21.41
N GLN A 50 -48.57 11.24 22.49
CA GLN A 50 -47.45 12.20 22.41
C GLN A 50 -46.17 11.54 21.85
N LEU A 51 -45.85 10.31 22.26
CA LEU A 51 -44.69 9.54 21.76
C LEU A 51 -44.87 9.15 20.28
N GLU A 52 -46.07 8.79 19.86
CA GLU A 52 -46.41 8.57 18.44
C GLU A 52 -46.22 9.89 17.65
N GLY A 53 -46.78 11.00 18.13
CA GLY A 53 -46.62 12.33 17.52
C GLY A 53 -45.19 12.87 17.49
N ALA A 54 -44.31 12.36 18.36
CA ALA A 54 -42.87 12.61 18.35
C ALA A 54 -42.13 11.66 17.39
N ALA A 55 -42.48 10.37 17.37
CA ALA A 55 -41.90 9.35 16.48
C ALA A 55 -42.21 9.61 14.99
N PHE A 56 -43.31 10.29 14.67
CA PHE A 56 -43.62 10.79 13.33
C PHE A 56 -42.86 12.09 12.94
N SER A 57 -41.98 12.62 13.79
CA SER A 57 -41.04 13.65 13.35
C SER A 57 -39.87 12.98 12.61
N ASP A 58 -39.72 13.28 11.32
CA ASP A 58 -38.67 12.70 10.48
C ASP A 58 -37.28 12.93 11.13
N PRO A 59 -36.50 11.88 11.43
CA PRO A 59 -35.17 12.02 12.02
C PRO A 59 -34.22 12.85 11.15
N ARG A 60 -34.51 13.04 9.86
CA ARG A 60 -33.76 13.95 8.98
C ARG A 60 -33.99 15.43 9.28
N ASN A 61 -35.04 15.76 10.04
CA ASN A 61 -35.41 17.11 10.40
C ASN A 61 -34.85 17.58 11.75
N THR A 62 -34.26 16.70 12.56
CA THR A 62 -33.64 17.08 13.83
C THR A 62 -32.38 17.94 13.60
N PRO A 63 -32.01 18.85 14.53
CA PRO A 63 -30.82 19.67 14.36
C PRO A 63 -29.53 18.84 14.37
N GLU A 64 -29.47 17.73 15.11
CA GLU A 64 -28.30 16.84 15.17
C GLU A 64 -28.00 16.22 13.80
N TYR A 65 -29.02 15.72 13.11
CA TYR A 65 -28.86 15.15 11.77
C TYR A 65 -28.46 16.20 10.73
N LYS A 66 -28.99 17.41 10.85
CA LYS A 66 -28.62 18.55 9.97
C LYS A 66 -27.17 18.98 10.21
N ASN A 67 -26.71 19.01 11.45
CA ASN A 67 -25.32 19.28 11.80
C ASN A 67 -24.38 18.18 11.25
N LEU A 68 -24.73 16.90 11.42
CA LEU A 68 -23.99 15.76 10.86
C LEU A 68 -23.87 15.83 9.33
N ILE A 69 -24.91 16.28 8.61
CA ILE A 69 -24.81 16.53 7.16
C ILE A 69 -23.85 17.68 6.85
N GLN A 70 -23.88 18.78 7.59
CA GLN A 70 -22.96 19.90 7.38
C GLN A 70 -21.50 19.53 7.67
N GLU A 71 -21.25 18.73 8.71
CA GLU A 71 -19.92 18.15 9.00
C GLU A 71 -19.45 17.23 7.87
N PHE A 72 -20.32 16.35 7.36
CA PHE A 72 -20.00 15.45 6.26
C PHE A 72 -19.70 16.21 4.95
N GLU A 73 -20.46 17.26 4.63
CA GLU A 73 -20.14 18.15 3.52
C GLU A 73 -18.83 18.92 3.74
N GLY A 74 -18.55 19.37 4.96
CA GLY A 74 -17.30 20.01 5.33
C GLY A 74 -16.09 19.10 5.08
N LEU A 75 -16.17 17.85 5.56
CA LEU A 75 -15.16 16.81 5.34
C LEU A 75 -14.98 16.47 3.85
N LYS A 76 -16.07 16.44 3.07
CA LYS A 76 -15.96 16.23 1.62
C LYS A 76 -15.21 17.38 0.92
N ARG A 77 -15.46 18.63 1.33
CA ARG A 77 -14.78 19.82 0.79
C ARG A 77 -13.30 19.90 1.22
N THR A 78 -12.94 19.44 2.43
CA THR A 78 -11.52 19.36 2.83
C THR A 78 -10.78 18.23 2.10
N ASN A 79 -11.41 17.07 1.90
CA ASN A 79 -10.79 15.97 1.17
C ASN A 79 -10.51 16.34 -0.30
N GLN A 80 -11.47 16.98 -0.98
CA GLN A 80 -11.28 17.49 -2.34
C GLN A 80 -10.10 18.48 -2.43
N ARG A 81 -9.94 19.39 -1.46
CA ARG A 81 -8.79 20.31 -1.42
C ARG A 81 -7.45 19.61 -1.20
N LEU A 82 -7.45 18.47 -0.48
CA LEU A 82 -6.25 17.65 -0.32
C LEU A 82 -5.91 16.89 -1.60
N GLU A 83 -6.90 16.40 -2.34
CA GLU A 83 -6.73 15.81 -3.67
C GLU A 83 -6.19 16.84 -4.68
N GLU A 84 -6.74 18.05 -4.71
CA GLU A 84 -6.26 19.19 -5.52
C GLU A 84 -4.82 19.60 -5.16
N SER A 85 -4.50 19.66 -3.86
CA SER A 85 -3.15 19.98 -3.36
C SER A 85 -2.13 18.89 -3.72
N LEU A 86 -2.51 17.61 -3.56
CA LEU A 86 -1.67 16.46 -3.94
C LEU A 86 -1.41 16.44 -5.45
N PHE A 87 -2.41 16.78 -6.27
CA PHE A 87 -2.23 16.88 -7.72
C PHE A 87 -1.29 18.04 -8.11
N LEU A 88 -1.31 19.16 -7.38
CA LEU A 88 -0.36 20.26 -7.55
C LEU A 88 1.08 19.85 -7.16
N GLU A 89 1.27 19.15 -6.04
CA GLU A 89 2.58 18.59 -5.63
C GLU A 89 3.10 17.56 -6.64
N MET A 90 2.24 16.67 -7.15
CA MET A 90 2.61 15.71 -8.19
C MET A 90 3.04 16.40 -9.49
N ASN A 91 2.40 17.52 -9.87
CA ASN A 91 2.82 18.33 -11.01
C ASN A 91 4.15 19.06 -10.76
N LYS A 92 4.41 19.58 -9.55
CA LYS A 92 5.70 20.19 -9.19
C LYS A 92 6.83 19.16 -9.28
N THR A 93 6.66 18.00 -8.65
CA THR A 93 7.67 16.93 -8.62
C THR A 93 7.96 16.36 -10.00
N GLN A 94 6.95 16.20 -10.86
CA GLN A 94 7.15 15.85 -12.28
C GLN A 94 7.94 16.92 -13.07
N ARG A 95 7.67 18.21 -12.84
CA ARG A 95 8.46 19.30 -13.46
C ARG A 95 9.90 19.31 -12.99
N LEU A 96 10.13 19.19 -11.67
CA LEU A 96 11.49 19.13 -11.09
C LEU A 96 12.27 17.89 -11.57
N ALA A 97 11.60 16.75 -11.76
CA ALA A 97 12.22 15.57 -12.38
C ALA A 97 12.63 15.83 -13.84
N ALA A 98 11.74 16.42 -14.65
CA ALA A 98 12.04 16.78 -16.04
C ALA A 98 13.10 17.89 -16.17
N GLU A 99 13.21 18.79 -15.18
CA GLU A 99 14.30 19.78 -15.10
C GLU A 99 15.62 19.16 -14.68
N LEU A 100 15.62 18.21 -13.73
CA LEU A 100 16.80 17.40 -13.39
C LEU A 100 17.30 16.59 -14.58
N GLU A 101 16.40 15.95 -15.34
CA GLU A 101 16.74 15.19 -16.54
C GLU A 101 17.32 16.10 -17.64
N LYS A 102 16.72 17.27 -17.88
CA LYS A 102 17.29 18.30 -18.78
C LYS A 102 18.64 18.81 -18.31
N LEU A 103 18.84 19.03 -17.01
CA LEU A 103 20.13 19.47 -16.45
C LEU A 103 21.20 18.38 -16.57
N GLN A 104 20.84 17.10 -16.41
CA GLN A 104 21.74 15.97 -16.65
C GLN A 104 22.11 15.86 -18.14
N ALA A 105 21.15 16.00 -19.05
CA ALA A 105 21.41 16.02 -20.49
C ALA A 105 22.28 17.21 -20.93
N ALA A 106 22.00 18.43 -20.45
CA ALA A 106 22.80 19.62 -20.74
C ALA A 106 24.23 19.50 -20.20
N LYS A 107 24.42 18.82 -19.06
CA LYS A 107 25.75 18.54 -18.48
C LYS A 107 26.59 17.57 -19.32
N ALA A 108 26.01 16.89 -20.30
CA ALA A 108 26.73 16.04 -21.25
C ALA A 108 27.14 16.77 -22.55
N GLN A 109 26.73 18.04 -22.78
CA GLN A 109 26.93 18.75 -24.05
C GLN A 109 27.18 20.27 -23.91
N ALA A 110 28.38 20.71 -23.50
CA ALA A 110 29.02 21.98 -23.92
C ALA A 110 30.37 22.27 -23.18
N PRO A 111 31.32 23.03 -23.77
CA PRO A 111 32.55 23.48 -23.10
C PRO A 111 32.69 25.01 -22.87
N ALA A 112 32.78 25.44 -21.60
CA ALA A 112 33.66 26.48 -21.01
C ALA A 112 33.75 27.96 -21.57
N ALA A 113 33.26 28.99 -20.81
CA ALA A 113 33.66 30.44 -20.84
C ALA A 113 33.46 31.20 -19.48
N ALA A 114 34.23 32.17 -18.90
CA ALA A 114 35.36 33.09 -19.26
C ALA A 114 36.58 33.03 -18.25
N ALA A 115 37.38 34.10 -17.96
CA ALA A 115 38.83 34.08 -17.57
C ALA A 115 39.41 34.26 -16.09
N ALA A 116 40.63 33.68 -15.83
CA ALA A 116 41.73 34.11 -14.89
C ALA A 116 41.59 33.93 -13.32
N PRO A 117 42.55 34.42 -12.46
CA PRO A 117 43.93 33.94 -12.25
C PRO A 117 44.23 33.37 -10.82
N ILE A 118 45.41 32.78 -10.62
CA ILE A 118 45.80 32.07 -9.37
C ILE A 118 46.10 33.02 -8.19
N ARG A 119 45.37 32.85 -7.09
CA ARG A 119 45.84 33.10 -5.72
C ARG A 119 46.07 31.77 -5.02
N GLU A 120 46.97 31.74 -4.03
CA GLU A 120 47.21 30.55 -3.21
C GLU A 120 45.99 30.21 -2.35
N VAL A 121 45.11 29.35 -2.90
CA VAL A 121 44.02 28.77 -2.12
C VAL A 121 44.64 27.80 -1.12
N LYS A 122 44.72 28.23 0.13
CA LYS A 122 44.69 27.29 1.25
C LYS A 122 43.42 26.46 1.12
N ILE A 123 43.56 25.22 0.65
CA ILE A 123 42.51 24.22 0.75
C ILE A 123 42.49 23.80 2.22
N GLU A 124 41.82 24.60 3.05
CA GLU A 124 41.52 24.22 4.42
C GLU A 124 40.53 23.05 4.37
N ARG A 125 40.70 22.11 5.30
CA ARG A 125 40.02 20.79 5.29
C ARG A 125 38.51 20.99 5.21
N SER A 126 37.78 20.15 4.46
CA SER A 126 36.31 20.12 4.49
C SER A 126 35.85 19.96 5.95
N PRO A 127 35.34 21.02 6.60
CA PRO A 127 34.98 20.95 8.01
C PRO A 127 33.63 20.27 8.17
N GLU A 128 32.82 20.31 7.11
CA GLU A 128 31.48 19.73 7.01
C GLU A 128 31.53 18.20 7.03
N ASP A 129 32.41 17.57 6.25
CA ASP A 129 32.57 16.10 6.26
C ASP A 129 33.10 15.62 7.63
N GLN A 130 34.06 16.35 8.21
CA GLN A 130 34.63 16.02 9.52
C GLN A 130 33.60 16.25 10.66
N ALA A 131 32.79 17.30 10.59
CA ALA A 131 31.66 17.51 11.50
C ALA A 131 30.58 16.44 11.35
N ARG A 132 30.24 16.04 10.12
CA ARG A 132 29.25 14.99 9.83
C ARG A 132 29.68 13.63 10.38
N ILE A 133 30.97 13.30 10.28
CA ILE A 133 31.55 12.11 10.90
C ILE A 133 31.48 12.23 12.43
N ALA A 134 31.81 13.38 13.03
CA ALA A 134 31.72 13.59 14.48
C ALA A 134 30.27 13.52 15.01
N GLU A 135 29.29 14.06 14.28
CA GLU A 135 27.85 13.93 14.60
C GLU A 135 27.39 12.47 14.58
N LEU A 136 27.76 11.71 13.54
CA LEU A 136 27.42 10.30 13.43
C LEU A 136 28.14 9.43 14.47
N GLU A 137 29.38 9.76 14.83
CA GLU A 137 30.11 9.08 15.92
C GLU A 137 29.51 9.39 17.29
N ALA A 138 29.02 10.61 17.52
CA ALA A 138 28.24 10.95 18.71
C ALA A 138 26.92 10.17 18.76
N LEU A 139 26.19 10.06 17.63
CA LEU A 139 24.96 9.26 17.54
C LEU A 139 25.21 7.78 17.80
N VAL A 140 26.25 7.18 17.20
CA VAL A 140 26.65 5.78 17.44
C VAL A 140 27.07 5.55 18.89
N LYS A 141 27.73 6.52 19.52
CA LYS A 141 28.07 6.46 20.95
C LYS A 141 26.83 6.52 21.84
N ASP A 142 25.87 7.37 21.52
CA ASP A 142 24.64 7.51 22.31
C ASP A 142 23.71 6.30 22.16
N LEU A 143 23.50 5.79 20.94
CA LEU A 143 22.75 4.54 20.71
C LEU A 143 23.38 3.34 21.45
N ARG A 144 24.72 3.25 21.50
CA ARG A 144 25.42 2.25 22.31
C ARG A 144 25.22 2.46 23.81
N ALA A 145 25.18 3.70 24.29
CA ALA A 145 24.89 4.01 25.68
C ALA A 145 23.43 3.65 26.04
N GLN A 146 22.45 3.95 25.19
CA GLN A 146 21.05 3.58 25.39
C GLN A 146 20.86 2.05 25.46
N LEU A 147 21.57 1.29 24.62
CA LEU A 147 21.60 -0.18 24.66
C LEU A 147 22.31 -0.77 25.90
N GLN A 148 23.17 0.00 26.59
CA GLN A 148 23.89 -0.43 27.80
C GLN A 148 23.25 0.05 29.11
N GLN A 149 22.53 1.18 29.11
CA GLN A 149 21.99 1.81 30.33
C GLN A 149 20.59 1.32 30.74
N ARG A 150 19.93 0.48 29.92
CA ARG A 150 18.70 -0.22 30.32
C ARG A 150 19.03 -1.65 30.78
N PRO A 151 19.22 -1.90 32.10
CA PRO A 151 19.31 -3.26 32.61
C PRO A 151 17.98 -4.00 32.40
N THR A 152 18.06 -5.33 32.33
CA THR A 152 16.90 -6.22 32.24
C THR A 152 16.14 -6.27 33.57
N THR A 153 15.37 -5.22 33.88
CA THR A 153 14.41 -5.22 34.99
C THR A 153 13.21 -6.09 34.61
N GLU A 154 13.06 -7.21 35.30
CA GLU A 154 11.92 -8.11 35.18
C GLU A 154 10.60 -7.36 35.49
N GLY A 155 9.58 -7.48 34.63
CA GLY A 155 8.24 -6.97 34.92
C GLY A 155 7.48 -6.38 33.72
N THR A 156 8.14 -5.61 32.86
CA THR A 156 7.52 -5.01 31.67
C THR A 156 8.35 -5.29 30.42
N GLY A 157 7.80 -6.14 29.54
CA GLY A 157 8.51 -6.58 28.33
C GLY A 157 8.77 -5.42 27.38
N PHE A 158 10.04 -5.08 27.18
CA PHE A 158 10.48 -4.29 26.04
C PHE A 158 10.21 -5.09 24.76
N PRO A 159 9.58 -4.54 23.71
CA PRO A 159 9.31 -5.28 22.50
C PRO A 159 10.62 -5.79 21.89
N LEU A 160 10.70 -7.09 21.61
CA LEU A 160 11.88 -7.69 20.98
C LEU A 160 12.19 -7.00 19.64
N GLU A 161 11.13 -6.57 18.95
CA GLU A 161 11.12 -5.77 17.72
C GLU A 161 11.82 -4.41 17.89
N GLU A 162 11.65 -3.73 19.02
CA GLU A 162 12.26 -2.41 19.27
C GLU A 162 13.77 -2.54 19.50
N LYS A 163 14.22 -3.59 20.21
CA LYS A 163 15.64 -3.92 20.35
C LYS A 163 16.27 -4.32 19.01
N LEU A 164 15.62 -5.21 18.25
CA LEU A 164 16.09 -5.65 16.94
C LEU A 164 16.20 -4.48 15.95
N ARG A 165 15.25 -3.53 16.00
CA ARG A 165 15.30 -2.29 15.22
C ARG A 165 16.48 -1.41 15.61
N LEU A 166 16.71 -1.16 16.89
CA LEU A 166 17.87 -0.38 17.35
C LEU A 166 19.21 -1.04 16.99
N GLU A 167 19.29 -2.37 17.00
CA GLU A 167 20.46 -3.12 16.53
C GLU A 167 20.67 -2.98 15.01
N ALA A 168 19.60 -3.00 14.20
CA ALA A 168 19.66 -2.76 12.76
C ALA A 168 20.02 -1.31 12.42
N ASP A 169 19.42 -0.32 13.09
CA ASP A 169 19.72 1.10 12.92
C ASP A 169 21.20 1.40 13.28
N LEU A 170 21.72 0.76 14.34
CA LEU A 170 23.14 0.85 14.72
C LEU A 170 24.08 0.23 13.67
N GLN A 171 23.71 -0.92 13.07
CA GLN A 171 24.47 -1.53 11.98
C GLN A 171 24.47 -0.63 10.73
N ALA A 172 23.32 -0.07 10.35
CA ALA A 172 23.20 0.85 9.22
C ALA A 172 24.04 2.13 9.42
N ALA A 173 24.01 2.74 10.62
CA ALA A 173 24.86 3.88 10.94
C ALA A 173 26.36 3.52 10.87
N SER A 174 26.76 2.35 11.39
CA SER A 174 28.17 1.93 11.40
C SER A 174 28.74 1.67 9.99
N THR A 175 27.93 1.12 9.08
CA THR A 175 28.35 0.88 7.70
C THR A 175 28.43 2.17 6.88
N GLN A 176 27.54 3.14 7.14
CA GLN A 176 27.63 4.48 6.55
C GLN A 176 28.89 5.23 7.00
N VAL A 177 29.24 5.21 8.30
CA VAL A 177 30.48 5.83 8.79
C VAL A 177 31.73 5.17 8.19
N PHE A 178 31.74 3.84 8.02
CA PHE A 178 32.83 3.14 7.35
C PHE A 178 32.97 3.53 5.87
N ALA A 179 31.86 3.64 5.13
CA ALA A 179 31.87 4.08 3.74
C ALA A 179 32.37 5.52 3.59
N LEU A 180 31.84 6.46 4.39
CA LEU A 180 32.26 7.86 4.35
C LEU A 180 33.74 8.06 4.69
N ARG A 181 34.28 7.30 5.65
CA ARG A 181 35.72 7.32 5.97
C ARG A 181 36.56 6.84 4.78
N LYS A 182 36.18 5.74 4.13
CA LYS A 182 36.87 5.21 2.95
C LYS A 182 36.84 6.18 1.75
N ASP A 183 35.70 6.82 1.51
CA ASP A 183 35.56 7.81 0.44
C ASP A 183 36.38 9.09 0.72
N LEU A 184 36.53 9.46 1.99
CA LEU A 184 37.38 10.58 2.42
C LEU A 184 38.87 10.22 2.25
N GLU A 185 39.30 9.03 2.68
CA GLU A 185 40.66 8.52 2.47
C GLU A 185 41.04 8.47 0.97
N ALA A 186 40.12 8.04 0.11
CA ALA A 186 40.33 8.02 -1.34
C ALA A 186 40.51 9.45 -1.91
N ARG A 187 39.68 10.41 -1.49
CA ARG A 187 39.82 11.82 -1.91
C ARG A 187 41.09 12.47 -1.37
N GLU A 188 41.56 12.10 -0.18
CA GLU A 188 42.85 12.59 0.33
C GLU A 188 44.04 12.07 -0.51
N GLN A 189 43.95 10.84 -1.03
CA GLN A 189 44.92 10.28 -1.99
C GLN A 189 44.87 11.02 -3.33
N GLU A 190 43.69 11.21 -3.94
CA GLU A 190 43.52 12.00 -5.17
C GLU A 190 44.10 13.43 -5.03
N ILE A 191 43.83 14.09 -3.90
CA ILE A 191 44.35 15.43 -3.59
C ILE A 191 45.88 15.41 -3.43
N ALA A 192 46.47 14.34 -2.89
CA ALA A 192 47.93 14.20 -2.78
C ALA A 192 48.58 13.98 -4.16
N GLU A 193 47.99 13.16 -5.02
CA GLU A 193 48.44 12.94 -6.40
C GLU A 193 48.37 14.22 -7.23
N LEU A 194 47.24 14.94 -7.20
CA LEU A 194 47.08 16.23 -7.88
C LEU A 194 48.10 17.27 -7.40
N LYS A 195 48.42 17.31 -6.09
CA LYS A 195 49.47 18.17 -5.54
C LYS A 195 50.87 17.78 -6.02
N ASN A 196 51.14 16.49 -6.25
CA ASN A 196 52.42 16.03 -6.78
C ASN A 196 52.56 16.34 -8.28
N LEU A 197 51.51 16.08 -9.08
CA LEU A 197 51.44 16.43 -10.50
C LEU A 197 51.62 17.94 -10.73
N LEU A 198 50.97 18.78 -9.91
CA LEU A 198 51.07 20.24 -10.04
C LEU A 198 52.46 20.77 -9.65
N ARG A 199 53.18 20.11 -8.73
CA ARG A 199 54.61 20.39 -8.49
C ARG A 199 55.50 19.97 -9.66
N ALA A 200 55.25 18.81 -10.27
CA ALA A 200 56.02 18.34 -11.42
C ALA A 200 55.90 19.31 -12.61
N ALA A 201 54.67 19.67 -12.99
CA ALA A 201 54.41 20.62 -14.08
C ALA A 201 55.01 22.03 -13.83
N ALA A 202 55.03 22.49 -12.56
CA ALA A 202 55.69 23.74 -12.21
C ALA A 202 57.21 23.68 -12.39
N LEU A 203 57.82 22.52 -12.11
CA LEU A 203 59.27 22.29 -12.22
C LEU A 203 59.70 22.13 -13.69
N GLU A 204 58.92 21.43 -14.51
CA GLU A 204 59.08 21.39 -15.98
C GLU A 204 59.00 22.80 -16.59
N ASN A 205 57.99 23.58 -16.21
CA ASN A 205 57.83 24.94 -16.72
C ASN A 205 58.97 25.89 -16.29
N GLN A 206 59.66 25.60 -15.18
CA GLN A 206 60.89 26.31 -14.80
C GLN A 206 62.08 25.88 -15.67
N THR A 207 62.30 24.58 -15.91
CA THR A 207 63.41 24.13 -16.76
C THR A 207 63.25 24.57 -18.22
N GLU A 208 62.02 24.63 -18.75
CA GLU A 208 61.73 25.26 -20.05
C GLU A 208 62.15 26.74 -20.09
N LYS A 209 61.85 27.52 -19.05
CA LYS A 209 62.23 28.94 -18.97
C LYS A 209 63.74 29.14 -18.88
N GLU A 210 64.44 28.27 -18.15
CA GLU A 210 65.90 28.30 -18.03
C GLU A 210 66.57 27.88 -19.33
N ASN A 211 66.09 26.83 -20.00
CA ASN A 211 66.55 26.41 -21.32
C ASN A 211 66.36 27.52 -22.37
N ASN A 212 65.19 28.17 -22.43
CA ASN A 212 64.92 29.26 -23.36
C ASN A 212 65.82 30.49 -23.12
N ARG A 213 66.08 30.84 -21.85
CA ARG A 213 67.06 31.90 -21.50
C ARG A 213 68.48 31.54 -21.95
N LEU A 214 68.90 30.30 -21.72
CA LEU A 214 70.23 29.82 -22.07
C LEU A 214 70.43 29.72 -23.60
N LEU A 215 69.36 29.42 -24.35
CA LEU A 215 69.33 29.49 -25.81
C LEU A 215 69.48 30.93 -26.31
N ALA A 216 68.76 31.90 -25.72
CA ALA A 216 68.83 33.31 -26.09
C ALA A 216 70.23 33.91 -25.87
N VAL A 217 70.89 33.59 -24.75
CA VAL A 217 72.27 34.04 -24.47
C VAL A 217 73.25 33.49 -25.51
N LYS A 218 73.15 32.21 -25.88
CA LYS A 218 73.96 31.60 -26.94
C LYS A 218 73.73 32.26 -28.31
N LEU A 219 72.52 32.74 -28.58
CA LEU A 219 72.17 33.37 -29.86
C LEU A 219 72.79 34.78 -29.98
N GLU A 220 72.81 35.59 -28.92
CA GLU A 220 73.56 36.86 -28.92
C GLU A 220 75.09 36.64 -28.95
N GLN A 221 75.60 35.58 -28.31
CA GLN A 221 77.00 35.17 -28.44
C GLN A 221 77.35 34.80 -29.90
N ALA A 222 76.49 34.05 -30.59
CA ALA A 222 76.69 33.73 -32.01
C ALA A 222 76.64 34.98 -32.91
N LYS A 223 75.69 35.90 -32.70
CA LYS A 223 75.63 37.18 -33.45
C LYS A 223 76.89 38.03 -33.26
N THR A 224 77.38 38.15 -32.02
CA THR A 224 78.59 38.93 -31.72
C THR A 224 79.87 38.25 -32.20
N GLN A 225 79.89 36.91 -32.30
CA GLN A 225 80.95 36.18 -32.98
C GLN A 225 80.93 36.42 -34.50
N ILE A 226 79.75 36.36 -35.15
CA ILE A 226 79.61 36.69 -36.58
C ILE A 226 80.12 38.11 -36.85
N SER A 227 79.66 39.13 -36.12
CA SER A 227 80.07 40.52 -36.39
C SER A 227 81.55 40.81 -36.08
N THR A 228 82.16 40.11 -35.12
CA THR A 228 83.61 40.22 -34.89
C THR A 228 84.43 39.48 -35.96
N MET A 229 83.97 38.34 -36.47
CA MET A 229 84.59 37.66 -37.62
C MET A 229 84.43 38.46 -38.92
N GLU A 230 83.26 39.07 -39.18
CA GLU A 230 83.03 39.97 -40.32
C GLU A 230 83.94 41.21 -40.26
N PHE A 231 84.15 41.77 -39.07
CA PHE A 231 85.09 42.88 -38.86
C PHE A 231 86.55 42.45 -39.07
N GLN A 232 86.95 41.27 -38.58
CA GLN A 232 88.29 40.70 -38.81
C GLN A 232 88.54 40.39 -40.30
N LEU A 233 87.55 39.82 -40.98
CA LEU A 233 87.56 39.59 -42.44
C LEU A 233 87.71 40.92 -43.19
N GLY A 234 86.98 41.96 -42.76
CA GLY A 234 87.11 43.32 -43.28
C GLY A 234 88.50 43.92 -43.08
N GLN A 235 89.15 43.70 -41.93
CA GLN A 235 90.54 44.13 -41.71
C GLN A 235 91.54 43.33 -42.57
N ALA A 236 91.37 42.01 -42.68
CA ALA A 236 92.24 41.16 -43.48
C ALA A 236 92.21 41.53 -44.98
N ILE A 237 91.03 41.86 -45.50
CA ILE A 237 90.83 42.28 -46.90
C ILE A 237 91.42 43.68 -47.18
N ASN A 238 91.42 44.59 -46.19
CA ASN A 238 91.89 45.97 -46.37
C ASN A 238 93.39 46.20 -46.08
N LYS A 239 94.18 45.15 -45.80
CA LYS A 239 95.65 45.26 -45.73
C LYS A 239 96.23 45.57 -47.13
N PRO A 240 97.20 46.50 -47.26
CA PRO A 240 97.84 46.75 -48.55
C PRO A 240 98.69 45.55 -49.00
N LEU A 241 98.32 44.98 -50.15
CA LEU A 241 98.89 43.77 -50.79
C LEU A 241 98.83 42.47 -49.96
N PRO A 242 97.80 41.62 -50.12
CA PRO A 242 97.75 40.27 -49.52
C PRO A 242 98.79 39.36 -50.17
N SER A 243 100.03 39.42 -49.65
CA SER A 243 101.24 38.87 -50.27
C SER A 243 101.72 37.55 -49.64
N ARG A 244 100.91 36.93 -48.77
CA ARG A 244 101.21 35.65 -48.12
C ARG A 244 100.07 34.65 -48.33
N PRO A 245 100.35 33.35 -48.55
CA PRO A 245 99.31 32.33 -48.65
C PRO A 245 98.54 32.15 -47.32
N GLU A 246 99.17 32.49 -46.19
CA GLU A 246 98.60 32.46 -44.83
C GLU A 246 97.38 33.40 -44.69
N ASP A 247 97.47 34.64 -45.20
CA ASP A 247 96.36 35.60 -45.21
C ASP A 247 95.21 35.12 -46.12
N LEU A 248 95.52 34.40 -47.22
CA LEU A 248 94.51 33.85 -48.13
C LEU A 248 93.81 32.60 -47.58
N ALA A 249 94.49 31.78 -46.78
CA ALA A 249 93.90 30.65 -46.08
C ALA A 249 92.92 31.13 -44.99
N THR A 250 93.37 32.03 -44.11
CA THR A 250 92.53 32.59 -43.04
C THR A 250 91.32 33.38 -43.57
N ILE A 251 91.44 34.07 -44.71
CA ILE A 251 90.28 34.69 -45.41
C ILE A 251 89.26 33.64 -45.91
N ARG A 252 89.67 32.42 -46.25
CA ARG A 252 88.74 31.33 -46.61
C ARG A 252 88.09 30.72 -45.37
N GLU A 253 88.88 30.38 -44.36
CA GLU A 253 88.39 29.81 -43.09
C GLU A 253 87.35 30.72 -42.41
N LEU A 254 87.64 32.04 -42.33
CA LEU A 254 86.67 33.02 -41.82
C LEU A 254 85.39 33.07 -42.66
N ARG A 255 85.48 32.97 -43.99
CA ARG A 255 84.29 32.95 -44.86
C ARG A 255 83.47 31.67 -44.68
N GLU A 256 84.13 30.52 -44.60
CA GLU A 256 83.45 29.22 -44.43
C GLU A 256 82.73 29.15 -43.08
N GLU A 257 83.37 29.58 -41.98
CA GLU A 257 82.73 29.59 -40.66
C GLU A 257 81.66 30.68 -40.53
N ILE A 258 81.84 31.89 -41.12
CA ILE A 258 80.75 32.88 -41.25
C ILE A 258 79.57 32.28 -42.02
N THR A 259 79.80 31.62 -43.15
CA THR A 259 78.72 31.00 -43.96
C THR A 259 78.01 29.90 -43.18
N ARG A 260 78.75 29.10 -42.40
CA ARG A 260 78.21 28.05 -41.52
C ARG A 260 77.37 28.61 -40.38
N LEU A 261 77.85 29.65 -39.70
CA LEU A 261 77.13 30.34 -38.63
C LEU A 261 75.88 31.05 -39.15
N GLN A 262 75.95 31.67 -40.33
CA GLN A 262 74.79 32.25 -41.03
C GLN A 262 73.78 31.15 -41.44
N ALA A 263 74.23 29.98 -41.92
CA ALA A 263 73.35 28.85 -42.23
C ALA A 263 72.63 28.32 -40.98
N LEU A 264 73.33 28.21 -39.84
CA LEU A 264 72.72 27.86 -38.54
C LEU A 264 71.72 28.94 -38.05
N LEU A 265 71.99 30.22 -38.30
CA LEU A 265 71.07 31.32 -38.00
C LEU A 265 69.81 31.28 -38.87
N ASN A 266 69.96 30.86 -40.14
CA ASN A 266 68.88 30.79 -41.14
C ASN A 266 68.07 29.49 -41.06
N ALA A 267 68.56 28.44 -40.38
CA ALA A 267 67.83 27.21 -40.08
C ALA A 267 66.71 27.39 -39.01
N ARG A 268 66.38 28.63 -38.65
CA ARG A 268 65.33 29.00 -37.71
C ARG A 268 63.94 28.68 -38.30
N PRO A 269 62.94 28.26 -37.49
CA PRO A 269 61.55 28.31 -37.93
C PRO A 269 61.20 29.73 -38.40
N THR A 270 60.54 29.85 -39.55
CA THR A 270 60.23 31.15 -40.16
C THR A 270 59.34 32.01 -39.26
N GLN A 271 59.34 33.32 -39.50
CA GLN A 271 58.51 34.29 -38.76
C GLN A 271 57.04 33.85 -38.72
N GLU A 272 56.53 33.23 -39.79
CA GLU A 272 55.18 32.67 -39.91
C GLU A 272 54.93 31.49 -38.96
N VAL A 273 55.91 30.57 -38.81
CA VAL A 273 55.80 29.44 -37.86
C VAL A 273 55.81 29.96 -36.42
N PHE A 274 56.62 30.98 -36.12
CA PHE A 274 56.61 31.62 -34.79
C PHE A 274 55.27 32.32 -34.52
N ASN A 275 54.75 33.09 -35.47
CA ASN A 275 53.44 33.74 -35.37
C ASN A 275 52.30 32.72 -35.21
N ASN A 276 52.34 31.59 -35.91
CA ASN A 276 51.35 30.52 -35.79
C ASN A 276 51.43 29.79 -34.45
N MET A 277 52.64 29.54 -33.91
CA MET A 277 52.81 29.03 -32.55
C MET A 277 52.30 30.02 -31.50
N GLN A 278 52.56 31.31 -31.68
CA GLN A 278 52.08 32.36 -30.78
C GLN A 278 50.54 32.44 -30.80
N ALA A 279 49.92 32.50 -31.99
CA ALA A 279 48.46 32.51 -32.12
C ALA A 279 47.80 31.24 -31.55
N ALA A 280 48.42 30.07 -31.71
CA ALA A 280 47.95 28.82 -31.10
C ALA A 280 48.09 28.82 -29.57
N ALA A 281 49.15 29.43 -29.03
CA ALA A 281 49.32 29.62 -27.59
C ALA A 281 48.29 30.61 -27.04
N GLU A 282 48.07 31.74 -27.71
CA GLU A 282 47.07 32.76 -27.35
C GLU A 282 45.64 32.19 -27.39
N ALA A 283 45.30 31.39 -28.41
CA ALA A 283 44.01 30.70 -28.47
C ALA A 283 43.84 29.65 -27.35
N LYS A 284 44.91 28.93 -26.99
CA LYS A 284 44.88 27.96 -25.88
C LYS A 284 44.81 28.65 -24.51
N ILE A 285 45.46 29.81 -24.35
CA ILE A 285 45.30 30.68 -23.19
C ILE A 285 43.86 31.15 -23.11
N ALA A 286 43.28 31.68 -24.19
CA ALA A 286 41.89 32.12 -24.21
C ALA A 286 40.90 31.00 -23.84
N PHE A 287 41.12 29.76 -24.26
CA PHE A 287 40.28 28.60 -23.88
C PHE A 287 40.47 28.16 -22.40
N LEU A 288 41.72 28.13 -21.91
CA LEU A 288 42.00 27.75 -20.52
C LEU A 288 41.59 28.83 -19.52
N GLU A 289 41.76 30.09 -19.92
CA GLU A 289 41.06 31.20 -19.31
C GLU A 289 39.57 30.90 -19.33
N GLN A 290 38.95 30.67 -20.49
CA GLN A 290 37.51 30.44 -20.62
C GLN A 290 36.94 29.33 -19.71
N SER A 291 37.69 28.31 -19.33
CA SER A 291 37.22 27.36 -18.30
C SER A 291 36.97 28.00 -16.92
N LEU A 292 37.73 29.03 -16.54
CA LEU A 292 37.97 29.40 -15.14
C LEU A 292 36.85 30.22 -14.49
N VAL A 293 36.32 31.27 -15.12
CA VAL A 293 35.09 31.97 -14.67
C VAL A 293 33.89 31.07 -14.80
N GLU A 294 33.83 30.14 -15.75
CA GLU A 294 32.72 29.19 -15.77
C GLU A 294 32.73 28.31 -14.51
N TRP A 295 33.92 27.81 -14.13
CA TRP A 295 34.11 27.13 -12.85
C TRP A 295 33.88 28.03 -11.63
N GLN A 296 34.32 29.30 -11.63
CA GLN A 296 34.07 30.24 -10.53
C GLN A 296 32.60 30.63 -10.41
N LYS A 297 31.86 30.73 -11.52
CA LYS A 297 30.43 30.99 -11.55
C LYS A 297 29.69 29.78 -10.97
N LYS A 298 30.00 28.57 -11.46
CA LYS A 298 29.50 27.30 -10.91
C LYS A 298 29.88 27.11 -9.44
N ALA A 299 31.03 27.63 -8.99
CA ALA A 299 31.45 27.63 -7.59
C ALA A 299 30.67 28.64 -6.73
N LYS A 300 30.39 29.85 -7.24
CA LYS A 300 29.54 30.86 -6.57
C LYS A 300 28.07 30.45 -6.51
N GLU A 301 27.56 29.84 -7.57
CA GLU A 301 26.22 29.23 -7.60
C GLU A 301 26.15 28.09 -6.57
N ARG A 302 27.20 27.27 -6.44
CA ARG A 302 27.30 26.26 -5.38
C ARG A 302 27.46 26.84 -3.97
N SER A 303 28.23 27.91 -3.78
CA SER A 303 28.38 28.53 -2.45
C SER A 303 27.08 29.18 -1.99
N ALA A 304 26.36 29.86 -2.89
CA ALA A 304 25.03 30.40 -2.58
C ALA A 304 24.00 29.30 -2.25
N LEU A 305 24.07 28.14 -2.93
CA LEU A 305 23.26 26.96 -2.59
C LEU A 305 23.66 26.36 -1.22
N LEU A 306 24.95 26.35 -0.88
CA LEU A 306 25.44 25.90 0.43
C LEU A 306 25.08 26.88 1.56
N GLU A 307 25.07 28.19 1.30
CA GLU A 307 24.62 29.22 2.24
C GLU A 307 23.10 29.15 2.50
N GLN A 308 22.31 28.71 1.52
CA GLN A 308 20.86 28.48 1.68
C GLN A 308 20.52 27.10 2.28
N ALA A 309 21.41 26.12 2.18
CA ALA A 309 21.22 24.79 2.74
C ALA A 309 20.94 24.75 4.26
N PRO A 310 21.66 25.49 5.15
CA PRO A 310 21.36 25.47 6.59
C PRO A 310 19.97 26.00 6.93
N GLU A 311 19.49 27.06 6.26
CA GLU A 311 18.14 27.60 6.48
C GLU A 311 17.06 26.58 6.08
N GLN A 312 17.25 25.90 4.95
CA GLN A 312 16.36 24.81 4.50
C GLN A 312 16.40 23.61 5.46
N ILE A 313 17.58 23.25 5.97
CA ILE A 313 17.73 22.18 6.97
C ILE A 313 17.06 22.56 8.29
N GLU A 314 17.12 23.82 8.73
CA GLU A 314 16.38 24.27 9.92
C GLU A 314 14.86 24.28 9.70
N ALA A 315 14.39 24.71 8.54
CA ALA A 315 12.98 24.66 8.19
C ALA A 315 12.46 23.21 8.23
N LEU A 316 13.15 22.28 7.57
CA LEU A 316 12.82 20.85 7.57
C LEU A 316 12.92 20.22 8.98
N LYS A 317 13.86 20.66 9.82
CA LYS A 317 13.92 20.24 11.24
C LYS A 317 12.69 20.70 12.04
N ARG A 318 12.22 21.94 11.82
CA ARG A 318 11.00 22.49 12.45
C ARG A 318 9.74 21.77 11.96
N GLU A 319 9.61 21.54 10.66
CA GLU A 319 8.49 20.77 10.08
C GLU A 319 8.47 19.33 10.57
N LYS A 320 9.63 18.64 10.60
CA LYS A 320 9.77 17.30 11.18
C LYS A 320 9.24 17.27 12.62
N MET A 321 9.66 18.19 13.48
CA MET A 321 9.24 18.25 14.88
C MET A 321 7.71 18.46 15.01
N GLN A 322 7.11 19.30 14.16
CA GLN A 322 5.66 19.50 14.11
C GLN A 322 4.91 18.24 13.65
N LEU A 323 5.46 17.50 12.68
CA LEU A 323 4.89 16.23 12.21
C LEU A 323 5.01 15.12 13.26
N GLU A 324 6.15 15.00 13.95
CA GLU A 324 6.35 14.04 15.04
C GLU A 324 5.36 14.28 16.19
N GLN A 325 5.18 15.53 16.63
CA GLN A 325 4.16 15.89 17.63
C GLN A 325 2.74 15.52 17.14
N ARG A 326 2.41 15.81 15.88
CA ARG A 326 1.10 15.51 15.30
C ARG A 326 0.82 14.01 15.18
N ILE A 327 1.85 13.19 14.95
CA ILE A 327 1.77 11.73 14.98
C ILE A 327 1.46 11.25 16.42
N ILE A 328 2.16 11.78 17.43
CA ILE A 328 1.90 11.45 18.85
C ILE A 328 0.45 11.79 19.25
N ASP A 329 -0.05 12.96 18.85
CA ASP A 329 -1.44 13.37 19.14
C ASP A 329 -2.48 12.51 18.41
N MET A 330 -2.18 12.06 17.18
CA MET A 330 -3.01 11.10 16.46
C MET A 330 -2.99 9.71 17.10
N GLU A 331 -1.83 9.19 17.48
CA GLU A 331 -1.71 7.91 18.20
C GLU A 331 -2.46 7.93 19.52
N ALA A 332 -2.29 8.99 20.33
CA ALA A 332 -3.04 9.18 21.57
C ALA A 332 -4.56 9.24 21.33
N THR A 333 -5.00 9.70 20.16
CA THR A 333 -6.41 9.71 19.76
C THR A 333 -6.89 8.34 19.31
N VAL A 334 -6.11 7.60 18.51
CA VAL A 334 -6.41 6.21 18.14
C VAL A 334 -6.48 5.31 19.38
N ARG A 335 -5.52 5.41 20.31
CA ARG A 335 -5.50 4.64 21.57
C ARG A 335 -6.72 4.95 22.46
N ARG A 336 -7.20 6.20 22.47
CA ARG A 336 -8.45 6.57 23.16
C ARG A 336 -9.69 6.00 22.47
N LEU A 337 -9.73 5.99 21.14
CA LEU A 337 -10.84 5.44 20.37
C LEU A 337 -10.92 3.91 20.45
N THR A 338 -9.79 3.19 20.45
CA THR A 338 -9.77 1.73 20.63
C THR A 338 -10.20 1.34 22.05
N ALA A 339 -9.67 2.01 23.09
CA ALA A 339 -10.09 1.78 24.47
C ALA A 339 -11.59 2.09 24.70
N SER A 340 -12.10 3.17 24.08
CA SER A 340 -13.53 3.51 24.10
C SER A 340 -14.39 2.44 23.40
N ARG A 341 -13.97 1.97 22.21
CA ARG A 341 -14.64 0.90 21.47
C ARG A 341 -14.64 -0.43 22.24
N GLU A 342 -13.51 -0.81 22.86
CA GLU A 342 -13.44 -1.99 23.72
C GLU A 342 -14.37 -1.89 24.91
N LYS A 343 -14.41 -0.73 25.58
CA LYS A 343 -15.33 -0.49 26.70
C LYS A 343 -16.78 -0.60 26.24
N ALA A 344 -17.14 0.04 25.11
CA ALA A 344 -18.49 -0.04 24.54
C ALA A 344 -18.88 -1.48 24.15
N LEU A 345 -17.96 -2.28 23.60
CA LEU A 345 -18.19 -3.70 23.29
C LEU A 345 -18.35 -4.55 24.55
N LYS A 346 -17.53 -4.32 25.58
CA LYS A 346 -17.63 -5.00 26.89
C LYS A 346 -18.95 -4.63 27.60
N GLU A 347 -19.37 -3.37 27.55
CA GLU A 347 -20.68 -2.92 28.06
C GLU A 347 -21.86 -3.46 27.24
N ALA A 348 -21.74 -3.56 25.91
CA ALA A 348 -22.77 -4.13 25.05
C ALA A 348 -22.93 -5.65 25.26
N ALA A 349 -21.85 -6.37 25.57
CA ALA A 349 -21.89 -7.79 25.94
C ALA A 349 -22.34 -8.02 27.41
N ALA A 350 -22.08 -7.08 28.32
CA ALA A 350 -22.54 -7.13 29.70
C ALA A 350 -24.02 -6.76 29.87
N ARG A 351 -24.59 -5.98 28.92
CA ARG A 351 -26.04 -5.87 28.76
C ARG A 351 -26.56 -7.19 28.20
N SER A 352 -27.35 -7.92 28.98
CA SER A 352 -28.14 -9.03 28.43
C SER A 352 -28.94 -8.54 27.21
N PRO A 353 -29.11 -9.36 26.15
CA PRO A 353 -29.95 -8.98 25.02
C PRO A 353 -31.35 -8.62 25.53
N ALA A 354 -31.94 -7.57 24.95
CA ALA A 354 -33.18 -6.97 25.46
C ALA A 354 -34.40 -7.91 25.38
N LEU A 355 -34.28 -9.01 24.65
CA LEU A 355 -35.18 -10.16 24.62
C LEU A 355 -34.35 -11.45 24.62
N ARG A 356 -34.89 -12.53 25.17
CA ARG A 356 -34.29 -13.87 25.21
C ARG A 356 -34.71 -14.74 24.02
N SER A 357 -34.02 -15.86 23.85
CA SER A 357 -34.32 -16.88 22.84
C SER A 357 -35.80 -17.30 22.81
N GLU A 358 -36.43 -17.50 23.97
CA GLU A 358 -37.82 -17.93 24.10
C GLU A 358 -38.81 -16.82 23.71
N GLU A 359 -38.46 -15.56 23.95
CA GLU A 359 -39.31 -14.41 23.61
C GLU A 359 -39.31 -14.19 22.10
N TYR A 360 -38.17 -14.38 21.42
CA TYR A 360 -38.09 -14.37 19.96
C TYR A 360 -38.90 -15.50 19.30
N VAL A 361 -38.94 -16.70 19.92
CA VAL A 361 -39.80 -17.82 19.49
C VAL A 361 -41.28 -17.38 19.55
N PHE A 362 -41.72 -16.86 20.70
CA PHE A 362 -43.10 -16.41 20.91
C PHE A 362 -43.52 -15.30 19.93
N PHE A 363 -42.68 -14.27 19.74
CA PHE A 363 -42.97 -13.22 18.76
C PHE A 363 -43.05 -13.77 17.32
N PHE A 364 -42.16 -14.68 16.93
CA PHE A 364 -42.21 -15.31 15.61
C PHE A 364 -43.51 -16.11 15.41
N GLU A 365 -43.94 -16.89 16.40
CA GLU A 365 -45.19 -17.66 16.33
C GLU A 365 -46.41 -16.75 16.17
N VAL A 366 -46.52 -15.69 16.97
CA VAL A 366 -47.62 -14.72 16.90
C VAL A 366 -47.65 -14.00 15.55
N LEU A 367 -46.51 -13.49 15.06
CA LEU A 367 -46.41 -12.82 13.77
C LEU A 367 -46.73 -13.78 12.61
N SER A 368 -46.24 -15.01 12.67
CA SER A 368 -46.51 -16.04 11.67
C SER A 368 -47.98 -16.47 11.66
N ALA A 369 -48.62 -16.56 12.82
CA ALA A 369 -50.05 -16.85 12.93
C ALA A 369 -50.91 -15.71 12.34
N ILE A 370 -50.52 -14.45 12.58
CA ILE A 370 -51.16 -13.27 11.98
C ILE A 370 -51.00 -13.30 10.45
N ALA A 371 -49.77 -13.43 9.95
CA ALA A 371 -49.47 -13.43 8.51
C ALA A 371 -50.25 -14.54 7.78
N ASN A 372 -50.25 -15.77 8.30
CA ASN A 372 -50.96 -16.90 7.70
C ASN A 372 -52.49 -16.73 7.73
N ARG A 373 -53.07 -16.24 8.84
CA ARG A 373 -54.52 -16.01 8.94
C ARG A 373 -55.00 -14.89 8.00
N LEU A 374 -54.23 -13.82 7.90
CA LEU A 374 -54.57 -12.67 7.05
C LEU A 374 -54.20 -12.88 5.57
N ASN A 375 -53.55 -13.99 5.20
CA ASN A 375 -53.11 -14.23 3.83
C ASN A 375 -54.25 -14.22 2.79
N LYS A 376 -55.48 -14.54 3.20
CA LYS A 376 -56.69 -14.50 2.35
C LYS A 376 -57.58 -13.26 2.60
N SER A 377 -57.20 -12.34 3.48
CA SER A 377 -57.96 -11.11 3.77
C SER A 377 -57.34 -9.92 3.03
N PRO A 378 -57.96 -9.42 1.93
CA PRO A 378 -57.42 -8.28 1.19
C PRO A 378 -57.51 -6.97 1.98
N GLU A 379 -58.48 -6.87 2.89
CA GLU A 379 -58.75 -5.69 3.73
C GLU A 379 -57.63 -5.45 4.76
N ASN A 380 -57.08 -6.51 5.35
CA ASN A 380 -56.04 -6.46 6.39
C ASN A 380 -54.62 -6.66 5.81
N LYS A 381 -54.42 -6.31 4.53
CA LYS A 381 -53.14 -6.50 3.81
C LYS A 381 -51.98 -5.76 4.50
N ASP A 382 -52.23 -4.59 5.09
CA ASP A 382 -51.20 -3.81 5.78
C ASP A 382 -50.73 -4.49 7.08
N ILE A 383 -51.65 -5.08 7.86
CA ILE A 383 -51.33 -5.84 9.07
C ILE A 383 -50.55 -7.10 8.69
N ARG A 384 -50.93 -7.78 7.59
CA ARG A 384 -50.18 -8.92 7.06
C ARG A 384 -48.76 -8.51 6.67
N GLN A 385 -48.62 -7.43 5.90
CA GLN A 385 -47.33 -6.90 5.47
C GLN A 385 -46.45 -6.49 6.67
N LYS A 386 -47.00 -5.82 7.68
CA LYS A 386 -46.27 -5.47 8.92
C LYS A 386 -45.79 -6.72 9.68
N ALA A 387 -46.55 -7.81 9.67
CA ALA A 387 -46.14 -9.08 10.28
C ALA A 387 -45.00 -9.76 9.49
N GLU A 388 -45.09 -9.77 8.15
CA GLU A 388 -44.05 -10.24 7.23
C GLU A 388 -42.76 -9.40 7.39
N GLU A 389 -42.87 -8.07 7.45
CA GLU A 389 -41.76 -7.13 7.67
C GLU A 389 -41.12 -7.31 9.06
N ALA A 390 -41.90 -7.54 10.12
CA ALA A 390 -41.38 -7.80 11.46
C ALA A 390 -40.57 -9.10 11.53
N ILE A 391 -41.01 -10.18 10.87
CA ILE A 391 -40.23 -11.42 10.72
C ILE A 391 -38.93 -11.15 9.94
N ALA A 392 -39.00 -10.35 8.87
CA ALA A 392 -37.82 -9.92 8.11
C ALA A 392 -36.90 -8.94 8.88
N ILE A 393 -37.35 -8.31 9.96
CA ILE A 393 -36.49 -7.56 10.90
C ILE A 393 -35.78 -8.55 11.84
N LEU A 394 -36.48 -9.56 12.39
CA LEU A 394 -35.89 -10.59 13.25
C LEU A 394 -34.79 -11.41 12.55
N GLU A 395 -34.94 -11.67 11.25
CA GLU A 395 -33.89 -12.35 10.47
C GLU A 395 -32.68 -11.44 10.21
N ARG A 396 -32.91 -10.16 9.89
CA ARG A 396 -31.84 -9.17 9.65
C ARG A 396 -31.09 -8.76 10.92
N SER A 397 -31.72 -8.85 12.10
CA SER A 397 -31.04 -8.67 13.39
C SER A 397 -30.33 -9.93 13.89
N HIS A 398 -30.41 -11.04 13.14
CA HIS A 398 -29.90 -12.37 13.49
C HIS A 398 -30.47 -12.97 14.77
N ALA A 399 -31.58 -12.43 15.30
CA ALA A 399 -32.34 -13.01 16.40
C ALA A 399 -32.97 -14.36 16.00
N ILE A 400 -33.37 -14.48 14.74
CA ILE A 400 -33.71 -15.76 14.09
C ILE A 400 -32.83 -15.96 12.86
N GLN A 401 -32.59 -17.23 12.50
CA GLN A 401 -31.83 -17.64 11.32
C GLN A 401 -32.67 -18.60 10.49
N GLY A 402 -32.71 -18.39 9.17
CA GLY A 402 -33.27 -19.37 8.24
C GLY A 402 -32.51 -20.70 8.29
N ILE A 403 -33.25 -21.81 8.26
CA ILE A 403 -32.68 -23.16 8.14
C ILE A 403 -32.22 -23.38 6.69
N PRO A 404 -30.99 -23.88 6.43
CA PRO A 404 -30.45 -23.98 5.08
C PRO A 404 -30.96 -25.23 4.34
N THR A 405 -31.80 -25.01 3.32
CA THR A 405 -32.61 -26.05 2.66
C THR A 405 -32.07 -26.54 1.31
N VAL A 406 -32.30 -25.82 0.21
CA VAL A 406 -32.05 -26.35 -1.14
C VAL A 406 -30.57 -26.70 -1.32
N GLY A 407 -30.30 -27.90 -1.83
CA GLY A 407 -28.95 -28.44 -2.06
C GLY A 407 -28.12 -28.65 -0.80
N THR A 408 -28.74 -28.79 0.38
CA THR A 408 -28.09 -29.32 1.60
C THR A 408 -28.55 -30.76 1.87
N PRO A 409 -27.79 -31.56 2.65
CA PRO A 409 -28.26 -32.85 3.14
C PRO A 409 -29.40 -32.69 4.15
N TYR A 410 -30.40 -33.55 4.06
CA TYR A 410 -31.51 -33.61 5.02
C TYR A 410 -31.03 -33.96 6.44
N ASP A 411 -31.45 -33.13 7.40
CA ASP A 411 -31.35 -33.38 8.84
C ASP A 411 -32.75 -33.44 9.46
N GLU A 412 -33.07 -34.56 10.12
CA GLU A 412 -34.35 -34.78 10.79
C GLU A 412 -34.63 -33.77 11.92
N LYS A 413 -33.62 -33.19 12.58
CA LYS A 413 -33.86 -32.19 13.63
C LYS A 413 -34.35 -30.86 13.05
N LEU A 414 -33.87 -30.49 11.86
CA LEU A 414 -34.09 -29.18 11.24
C LEU A 414 -35.18 -29.19 10.15
N HIS A 415 -35.46 -30.34 9.55
CA HIS A 415 -36.29 -30.44 8.34
C HIS A 415 -37.47 -31.40 8.52
N LYS A 416 -38.55 -31.19 7.76
CA LYS A 416 -39.74 -32.05 7.71
C LYS A 416 -40.01 -32.44 6.26
N VAL A 417 -39.83 -33.71 5.93
CA VAL A 417 -40.11 -34.24 4.59
C VAL A 417 -41.61 -34.24 4.32
N VAL A 418 -42.02 -33.76 3.14
CA VAL A 418 -43.40 -33.90 2.64
C VAL A 418 -43.47 -34.73 1.35
N ARG A 419 -42.40 -34.79 0.54
CA ARG A 419 -42.27 -35.71 -0.60
C ARG A 419 -40.84 -36.23 -0.72
N SER A 420 -40.71 -37.43 -1.28
CA SER A 420 -39.43 -38.06 -1.65
C SER A 420 -39.48 -38.46 -3.12
N PHE A 421 -38.38 -38.25 -3.85
CA PHE A 421 -38.23 -38.59 -5.26
C PHE A 421 -37.01 -39.47 -5.49
N HIS A 422 -37.06 -40.37 -6.47
CA HIS A 422 -35.88 -41.12 -6.91
C HIS A 422 -35.12 -40.36 -8.00
N THR A 423 -33.79 -40.31 -7.90
CA THR A 423 -32.91 -39.68 -8.90
C THR A 423 -31.48 -40.19 -8.75
N THR A 424 -30.64 -40.05 -9.78
CA THR A 424 -29.19 -40.28 -9.69
C THR A 424 -28.39 -39.03 -10.03
N LEU A 425 -29.05 -37.87 -10.09
CA LEU A 425 -28.46 -36.58 -10.48
C LEU A 425 -27.85 -35.81 -9.30
N VAL A 426 -28.18 -36.22 -8.06
CA VAL A 426 -27.71 -35.59 -6.81
C VAL A 426 -27.47 -36.62 -5.71
N GLU A 427 -26.73 -36.21 -4.67
CA GLU A 427 -26.43 -37.04 -3.50
C GLU A 427 -27.70 -37.48 -2.72
N ASP A 428 -27.57 -38.61 -2.02
CA ASP A 428 -28.67 -39.26 -1.31
C ASP A 428 -29.17 -38.44 -0.11
N ASN A 429 -30.48 -38.25 -0.03
CA ASN A 429 -31.17 -37.38 0.94
C ASN A 429 -30.84 -35.89 0.79
N THR A 430 -30.38 -35.44 -0.38
CA THR A 430 -30.28 -34.01 -0.73
C THR A 430 -31.67 -33.38 -0.78
N ILE A 431 -31.85 -32.20 -0.19
CA ILE A 431 -33.08 -31.41 -0.30
C ILE A 431 -33.15 -30.75 -1.68
N VAL A 432 -34.21 -31.04 -2.43
CA VAL A 432 -34.41 -30.55 -3.81
C VAL A 432 -35.34 -29.35 -3.93
N HIS A 433 -36.23 -29.14 -2.95
CA HIS A 433 -37.19 -28.04 -2.97
C HIS A 433 -37.66 -27.69 -1.54
N GLU A 434 -37.83 -26.39 -1.28
CA GLU A 434 -38.42 -25.85 -0.06
C GLU A 434 -39.89 -25.49 -0.30
N VAL A 435 -40.79 -26.10 0.49
CA VAL A 435 -42.24 -25.82 0.46
C VAL A 435 -42.60 -24.74 1.48
N SER A 436 -41.87 -24.67 2.60
CA SER A 436 -42.01 -23.63 3.60
C SER A 436 -40.70 -23.47 4.39
N ARG A 437 -40.29 -22.22 4.55
CA ARG A 437 -39.04 -21.84 5.21
C ARG A 437 -39.04 -22.26 6.68
N GLY A 438 -37.90 -22.78 7.14
CA GLY A 438 -37.67 -23.09 8.54
C GLY A 438 -36.85 -22.01 9.22
N PHE A 439 -37.01 -21.87 10.54
CA PHE A 439 -36.32 -20.87 11.35
C PHE A 439 -35.85 -21.47 12.67
N LYS A 440 -34.70 -20.99 13.15
CA LYS A 440 -34.10 -21.35 14.45
C LYS A 440 -33.50 -20.11 15.13
N THR A 441 -33.38 -20.15 16.45
CA THR A 441 -32.45 -19.27 17.20
C THR A 441 -31.07 -19.95 17.27
N ALA A 442 -30.17 -19.44 18.12
CA ALA A 442 -28.90 -20.11 18.40
C ALA A 442 -29.07 -21.47 19.14
N GLU A 443 -30.15 -21.62 19.90
CA GLU A 443 -30.36 -22.73 20.85
C GLU A 443 -31.55 -23.62 20.45
N HIS A 444 -32.59 -23.05 19.85
CA HIS A 444 -33.88 -23.70 19.64
C HIS A 444 -34.34 -23.64 18.18
N VAL A 445 -34.94 -24.73 17.69
CA VAL A 445 -35.62 -24.74 16.38
C VAL A 445 -37.04 -24.22 16.57
N ILE A 446 -37.36 -23.08 15.95
CA ILE A 446 -38.69 -22.46 16.01
C ILE A 446 -39.65 -23.21 15.09
N GLN A 447 -39.23 -23.40 13.83
CA GLN A 447 -40.02 -24.05 12.79
C GLN A 447 -39.11 -24.91 11.92
N ARG A 448 -39.35 -26.22 11.86
CA ARG A 448 -38.65 -27.13 10.92
C ARG A 448 -39.01 -26.76 9.49
N ALA A 449 -38.00 -26.64 8.61
CA ALA A 449 -38.23 -26.34 7.20
C ALA A 449 -38.99 -27.48 6.51
N ILE A 450 -40.02 -27.16 5.74
CA ILE A 450 -40.85 -28.16 5.06
C ILE A 450 -40.26 -28.38 3.65
N VAL A 451 -39.82 -29.59 3.37
CA VAL A 451 -38.93 -29.88 2.22
C VAL A 451 -39.35 -31.12 1.42
N TRP A 452 -38.87 -31.17 0.17
CA TRP A 452 -38.82 -32.38 -0.64
C TRP A 452 -37.38 -32.88 -0.73
N ILE A 453 -37.18 -34.21 -0.70
CA ILE A 453 -35.85 -34.83 -0.76
C ILE A 453 -35.66 -35.74 -1.99
N ALA A 454 -34.43 -35.78 -2.48
CA ALA A 454 -33.95 -36.76 -3.45
C ALA A 454 -33.41 -38.01 -2.73
N LYS A 455 -33.61 -39.18 -3.33
CA LYS A 455 -33.03 -40.47 -2.92
C LYS A 455 -32.36 -41.12 -4.13
N SER A 456 -31.11 -41.52 -3.96
CA SER A 456 -30.25 -42.05 -5.02
C SER A 456 -29.59 -43.39 -4.67
N ARG A 457 -29.52 -43.76 -3.38
CA ARG A 457 -28.90 -45.01 -2.94
C ARG A 457 -29.96 -46.05 -2.58
N PHE A 458 -30.10 -47.07 -3.43
CA PHE A 458 -31.05 -48.17 -3.25
C PHE A 458 -30.33 -49.53 -3.11
N ARG A 459 -30.77 -50.37 -2.15
CA ARG A 459 -30.16 -51.67 -1.81
C ARG A 459 -31.23 -52.76 -1.65
N CYS A 460 -30.89 -54.02 -1.88
CA CYS A 460 -31.73 -55.16 -1.44
C CYS A 460 -31.73 -55.22 0.09
N THR A 461 -32.89 -55.42 0.70
CA THR A 461 -33.03 -55.64 2.16
C THR A 461 -32.25 -56.88 2.60
N GLU A 462 -32.43 -58.00 1.90
CA GLU A 462 -31.89 -59.32 2.29
C GLU A 462 -30.38 -59.44 2.10
N CYS A 463 -29.85 -59.00 0.95
CA CYS A 463 -28.46 -59.26 0.56
C CYS A 463 -27.58 -58.00 0.46
N ALA A 464 -28.06 -56.87 0.98
CA ALA A 464 -27.42 -55.53 1.00
C ALA A 464 -26.92 -54.98 -0.36
N THR A 465 -27.12 -55.72 -1.45
CA THR A 465 -26.52 -55.45 -2.76
C THR A 465 -27.14 -54.20 -3.37
N ILE A 466 -26.28 -53.27 -3.79
CA ILE A 466 -26.66 -51.99 -4.42
C ILE A 466 -27.29 -52.28 -5.79
N GLY A 467 -28.45 -51.68 -6.04
CA GLY A 467 -29.15 -51.78 -7.33
C GLY A 467 -28.63 -50.78 -8.37
N ARG A 468 -28.82 -51.08 -9.67
CA ARG A 468 -28.44 -50.13 -10.73
C ARG A 468 -29.45 -48.97 -10.84
N PRO A 469 -29.07 -47.83 -11.44
CA PRO A 469 -29.97 -46.68 -11.65
C PRO A 469 -31.35 -47.02 -12.25
N GLN A 470 -31.41 -48.00 -13.15
CA GLN A 470 -32.62 -48.46 -13.83
C GLN A 470 -33.36 -49.62 -13.13
N ASP A 471 -32.72 -50.34 -12.22
CA ASP A 471 -33.30 -51.55 -11.62
C ASP A 471 -34.33 -51.19 -10.54
N TYR A 472 -35.48 -51.88 -10.50
CA TYR A 472 -36.44 -51.81 -9.37
C TYR A 472 -36.30 -53.00 -8.40
N PHE A 473 -35.74 -54.11 -8.89
CA PHE A 473 -35.51 -55.36 -8.16
C PHE A 473 -34.03 -55.71 -8.20
N CYS A 474 -33.54 -56.41 -7.19
CA CYS A 474 -32.12 -56.77 -7.13
C CYS A 474 -31.78 -57.98 -8.01
N HIS A 475 -30.74 -57.86 -8.82
CA HIS A 475 -30.20 -58.91 -9.70
C HIS A 475 -29.68 -60.18 -8.98
N LYS A 476 -29.66 -60.22 -7.64
CA LYS A 476 -29.32 -61.43 -6.84
C LYS A 476 -30.51 -61.99 -6.07
N CYS A 477 -31.15 -61.16 -5.26
CA CYS A 477 -32.18 -61.60 -4.31
C CYS A 477 -33.62 -61.55 -4.87
N GLY A 478 -33.84 -60.96 -6.05
CA GLY A 478 -35.18 -60.77 -6.64
C GLY A 478 -36.07 -59.73 -5.93
N MET A 479 -35.79 -59.38 -4.68
CA MET A 479 -36.59 -58.43 -3.88
C MET A 479 -36.52 -56.99 -4.41
N GLU A 480 -37.55 -56.18 -4.07
CA GLU A 480 -37.58 -54.74 -4.37
C GLU A 480 -36.38 -54.03 -3.72
N LEU A 481 -35.85 -53.03 -4.43
CA LEU A 481 -34.74 -52.21 -3.97
C LEU A 481 -35.27 -51.06 -3.09
N CYS A 482 -34.74 -50.94 -1.87
CA CYS A 482 -35.18 -49.96 -0.87
C CYS A 482 -34.14 -48.86 -0.65
N ALA A 483 -34.61 -47.65 -0.36
CA ALA A 483 -33.80 -46.58 0.20
C ALA A 483 -33.44 -46.87 1.69
N PRO A 484 -32.53 -46.11 2.32
CA PRO A 484 -32.09 -46.36 3.69
C PRO A 484 -33.20 -46.33 4.75
N ASP A 485 -34.32 -45.65 4.48
CA ASP A 485 -35.52 -45.58 5.33
C ASP A 485 -36.57 -46.68 5.03
N GLY A 486 -36.20 -47.70 4.26
CA GLY A 486 -37.09 -48.81 3.89
C GLY A 486 -38.12 -48.49 2.81
N THR A 487 -38.16 -47.26 2.27
CA THR A 487 -39.07 -46.93 1.16
C THR A 487 -38.64 -47.63 -0.13
N THR A 488 -39.51 -48.45 -0.72
CA THR A 488 -39.19 -49.18 -1.96
C THR A 488 -39.17 -48.22 -3.15
N LYS A 489 -38.16 -48.37 -4.03
CA LYS A 489 -37.91 -47.46 -5.16
C LYS A 489 -39.12 -47.25 -6.05
N LYS A 490 -39.92 -48.32 -6.23
CA LYS A 490 -41.17 -48.37 -7.01
C LYS A 490 -42.30 -47.47 -6.45
N LYS A 491 -42.25 -47.08 -5.18
CA LYS A 491 -43.21 -46.17 -4.53
C LYS A 491 -42.79 -44.70 -4.62
N LEU A 492 -41.57 -44.41 -5.10
CA LEU A 492 -41.06 -43.05 -5.31
C LEU A 492 -41.32 -42.63 -6.75
N ALA A 493 -41.74 -41.39 -6.96
CA ALA A 493 -41.76 -40.79 -8.28
C ALA A 493 -40.34 -40.40 -8.73
N PRO A 494 -40.03 -40.36 -10.04
CA PRO A 494 -38.84 -39.66 -10.52
C PRO A 494 -38.88 -38.17 -10.14
N LEU A 495 -37.70 -37.58 -9.95
CA LEU A 495 -37.57 -36.14 -9.72
C LEU A 495 -38.15 -35.35 -10.90
N PRO A 496 -39.11 -34.41 -10.71
CA PRO A 496 -39.65 -33.63 -11.82
C PRO A 496 -38.60 -32.71 -12.44
N ALA A 497 -38.55 -32.64 -13.78
CA ALA A 497 -37.64 -31.75 -14.53
C ALA A 497 -38.17 -30.29 -14.63
N THR A 498 -38.91 -29.81 -13.64
CA THR A 498 -39.52 -28.47 -13.70
C THR A 498 -38.51 -27.36 -13.42
N LEU A 499 -38.61 -26.25 -14.15
CA LEU A 499 -37.72 -25.08 -14.01
C LEU A 499 -37.61 -24.59 -12.57
N ASP A 500 -38.74 -24.47 -11.86
CA ASP A 500 -38.83 -23.94 -10.50
C ASP A 500 -38.15 -24.82 -9.44
N LEU A 501 -37.98 -26.12 -9.74
CA LEU A 501 -37.28 -27.07 -8.86
C LEU A 501 -35.81 -27.20 -9.25
N CYS A 502 -35.53 -27.39 -10.54
CA CYS A 502 -34.18 -27.66 -11.00
C CYS A 502 -33.27 -26.42 -10.99
N LEU A 503 -33.77 -25.22 -11.34
CA LEU A 503 -32.91 -24.02 -11.43
C LEU A 503 -32.31 -23.59 -10.07
N PRO A 504 -33.07 -23.50 -8.95
CA PRO A 504 -32.49 -23.17 -7.65
C PRO A 504 -31.48 -24.22 -7.17
N LEU A 505 -31.74 -25.50 -7.47
CA LEU A 505 -30.84 -26.60 -7.13
C LEU A 505 -29.53 -26.53 -7.94
N ILE A 506 -29.61 -26.22 -9.24
CA ILE A 506 -28.44 -25.99 -10.11
C ILE A 506 -27.63 -24.79 -9.61
N ASP A 507 -28.27 -23.67 -9.29
CA ASP A 507 -27.59 -22.46 -8.79
C ASP A 507 -26.86 -22.74 -7.47
N GLN A 508 -27.44 -23.55 -6.59
CA GLN A 508 -26.79 -24.01 -5.37
C GLN A 508 -25.62 -24.98 -5.65
N CYS A 509 -25.78 -25.95 -6.55
CA CYS A 509 -24.68 -26.84 -6.94
C CYS A 509 -23.51 -26.06 -7.57
N LEU A 510 -23.78 -25.05 -8.38
CA LEU A 510 -22.76 -24.11 -8.91
C LEU A 510 -22.07 -23.35 -7.77
N THR A 511 -22.84 -22.78 -6.84
CA THR A 511 -22.31 -22.03 -5.68
C THR A 511 -21.41 -22.90 -4.80
N GLN A 512 -21.79 -24.16 -4.59
CA GLN A 512 -21.02 -25.17 -3.84
C GLN A 512 -19.91 -25.85 -4.69
N ARG A 513 -19.68 -25.41 -5.94
CA ARG A 513 -18.72 -26.00 -6.91
C ARG A 513 -18.93 -27.49 -7.22
N ARG A 514 -20.13 -28.01 -7.02
CA ARG A 514 -20.55 -29.38 -7.41
C ARG A 514 -20.89 -29.41 -8.91
N LEU A 515 -19.88 -29.13 -9.74
CA LEU A 515 -20.01 -28.88 -11.18
C LEU A 515 -20.57 -30.08 -11.96
N GLN A 516 -20.27 -31.31 -11.53
CA GLN A 516 -20.82 -32.51 -12.18
C GLN A 516 -22.33 -32.64 -11.97
N GLU A 517 -22.81 -32.54 -10.72
CA GLU A 517 -24.26 -32.53 -10.43
C GLU A 517 -24.97 -31.36 -11.13
N ALA A 518 -24.35 -30.16 -11.16
CA ALA A 518 -24.90 -29.02 -11.89
C ALA A 518 -25.01 -29.29 -13.40
N ASN A 519 -24.02 -29.93 -14.01
CA ASN A 519 -24.05 -30.35 -15.43
C ASN A 519 -25.12 -31.42 -15.68
N ASP A 520 -25.21 -32.43 -14.82
CA ASP A 520 -26.13 -33.55 -15.01
C ASP A 520 -27.59 -33.12 -14.78
N LEU A 521 -27.84 -32.22 -13.83
CA LEU A 521 -29.12 -31.52 -13.66
C LEU A 521 -29.45 -30.61 -14.85
N LEU A 522 -28.49 -29.85 -15.39
CA LEU A 522 -28.70 -29.02 -16.59
C LEU A 522 -29.01 -29.87 -17.83
N ASN A 523 -28.36 -31.02 -17.97
CA ASN A 523 -28.59 -31.95 -19.09
C ASN A 523 -29.84 -32.80 -18.91
N TYR A 524 -30.35 -32.94 -17.68
CA TYR A 524 -31.70 -33.45 -17.42
C TYR A 524 -32.75 -32.40 -17.80
N LEU A 525 -32.64 -31.19 -17.26
CA LEU A 525 -33.56 -30.07 -17.51
C LEU A 525 -33.65 -29.68 -19.00
N ALA A 526 -32.52 -29.68 -19.71
CA ALA A 526 -32.47 -29.35 -21.13
C ALA A 526 -33.11 -30.40 -22.07
N LYS A 527 -33.53 -31.57 -21.58
CA LYS A 527 -34.30 -32.54 -22.38
C LYS A 527 -35.76 -32.13 -22.54
N GLU A 528 -36.33 -31.50 -21.52
CA GLU A 528 -37.71 -30.98 -21.54
C GLU A 528 -37.77 -29.49 -21.89
N HIS A 529 -36.69 -28.74 -21.60
CA HIS A 529 -36.62 -27.29 -21.80
C HIS A 529 -35.30 -26.84 -22.49
N PRO A 530 -35.02 -27.28 -23.75
CA PRO A 530 -33.75 -27.01 -24.43
C PRO A 530 -33.49 -25.51 -24.69
N ASP A 531 -34.51 -24.78 -25.16
CA ASP A 531 -34.39 -23.39 -25.62
C ASP A 531 -34.62 -22.35 -24.52
N HIS A 532 -34.84 -22.79 -23.27
CA HIS A 532 -35.21 -21.88 -22.20
C HIS A 532 -34.01 -21.01 -21.77
N PRO A 533 -34.09 -19.66 -21.81
CA PRO A 533 -32.93 -18.77 -21.67
C PRO A 533 -32.24 -18.89 -20.30
N ALA A 534 -32.98 -19.26 -19.24
CA ALA A 534 -32.37 -19.51 -17.94
C ALA A 534 -31.41 -20.71 -17.95
N VAL A 535 -31.72 -21.77 -18.73
CA VAL A 535 -30.90 -22.98 -18.85
C VAL A 535 -29.64 -22.69 -19.65
N GLN A 536 -29.77 -21.95 -20.76
CA GLN A 536 -28.64 -21.47 -21.57
C GLN A 536 -27.69 -20.59 -20.75
N LYS A 537 -28.23 -19.68 -19.92
CA LYS A 537 -27.43 -18.84 -19.01
C LYS A 537 -26.62 -19.67 -18.00
N ARG A 538 -27.23 -20.68 -17.35
CA ARG A 538 -26.51 -21.55 -16.40
C ARG A 538 -25.47 -22.44 -17.10
N ARG A 539 -25.74 -22.92 -18.31
CA ARG A 539 -24.74 -23.62 -19.14
C ARG A 539 -23.51 -22.74 -19.41
N ALA A 540 -23.70 -21.48 -19.82
CA ALA A 540 -22.59 -20.55 -20.03
C ALA A 540 -21.77 -20.28 -18.75
N ILE A 541 -22.43 -20.12 -17.61
CA ILE A 541 -21.77 -19.98 -16.29
C ILE A 541 -20.96 -21.24 -15.95
N LEU A 542 -21.54 -22.44 -16.15
CA LEU A 542 -20.84 -23.71 -15.90
C LEU A 542 -19.59 -23.85 -16.78
N THR A 543 -19.68 -23.51 -18.07
CA THR A 543 -18.53 -23.48 -18.98
C THR A 543 -17.43 -22.54 -18.46
N GLN A 544 -17.78 -21.30 -18.09
CA GLN A 544 -16.83 -20.35 -17.51
C GLN A 544 -16.17 -20.87 -16.22
N MET A 545 -16.96 -21.47 -15.31
CA MET A 545 -16.45 -22.04 -14.06
C MET A 545 -15.56 -23.28 -14.27
N SER A 546 -15.81 -24.06 -15.33
CA SER A 546 -14.96 -25.21 -15.71
C SER A 546 -13.65 -24.81 -16.40
N ALA A 547 -13.59 -23.61 -16.99
CA ALA A 547 -12.40 -23.09 -17.68
C ALA A 547 -11.45 -22.30 -16.75
N ALA A 548 -11.92 -21.88 -15.57
CA ALA A 548 -11.11 -21.16 -14.60
C ALA A 548 -10.17 -22.13 -13.84
N PRO A 549 -8.84 -21.93 -13.88
CA PRO A 549 -7.92 -22.77 -13.10
C PRO A 549 -8.20 -22.62 -11.60
N LEU A 550 -8.05 -23.73 -10.86
CA LEU A 550 -8.20 -23.75 -9.41
C LEU A 550 -7.23 -22.73 -8.76
N PRO A 551 -7.70 -21.83 -7.88
CA PRO A 551 -6.79 -21.03 -7.07
C PRO A 551 -6.01 -21.99 -6.18
N THR A 552 -4.69 -22.08 -6.39
CA THR A 552 -3.80 -22.91 -5.59
C THR A 552 -3.86 -22.47 -4.14
N ALA A 553 -4.37 -23.33 -3.26
CA ALA A 553 -4.27 -23.11 -1.82
C ALA A 553 -2.78 -22.96 -1.45
N PRO A 554 -2.42 -22.01 -0.56
CA PRO A 554 -1.05 -21.87 -0.11
C PRO A 554 -0.63 -23.18 0.57
N VAL A 555 0.40 -23.83 0.04
CA VAL A 555 0.95 -25.05 0.63
C VAL A 555 1.45 -24.70 2.03
N PRO A 556 0.96 -25.35 3.11
CA PRO A 556 1.48 -25.11 4.44
C PRO A 556 2.94 -25.54 4.46
N GLN A 557 3.85 -24.59 4.71
CA GLN A 557 5.27 -24.89 4.85
C GLN A 557 5.44 -25.81 6.07
N MET A 558 5.80 -27.07 5.81
CA MET A 558 6.23 -27.96 6.88
C MET A 558 7.50 -27.39 7.52
N PRO A 559 7.62 -27.37 8.85
CA PRO A 559 8.88 -27.04 9.50
C PRO A 559 9.96 -28.07 9.09
N PRO A 560 11.23 -27.66 8.98
CA PRO A 560 12.30 -28.58 8.60
C PRO A 560 12.44 -29.71 9.63
N VAL A 561 12.43 -30.95 9.13
CA VAL A 561 12.68 -32.13 9.97
C VAL A 561 14.14 -32.06 10.45
N GLY A 562 14.32 -31.95 11.77
CA GLY A 562 15.65 -31.85 12.37
C GLY A 562 16.48 -33.11 12.14
N SER A 563 17.69 -32.93 11.62
CA SER A 563 18.69 -33.99 11.49
C SER A 563 19.04 -34.57 12.87
N PRO A 564 19.12 -35.91 13.04
CA PRO A 564 19.55 -36.50 14.29
C PRO A 564 21.04 -36.23 14.53
N SER A 565 21.34 -35.36 15.50
CA SER A 565 22.71 -35.05 15.92
C SER A 565 23.29 -36.22 16.74
N LEU A 566 24.05 -37.08 16.07
CA LEU A 566 24.93 -38.07 16.69
C LEU A 566 26.10 -37.36 17.39
N THR A 567 26.13 -37.40 18.72
CA THR A 567 27.36 -37.24 19.51
C THR A 567 27.33 -38.13 20.73
N THR A 568 28.47 -38.81 20.93
CA THR A 568 28.94 -39.44 22.17
C THR A 568 29.12 -38.43 23.30
#